data_AF-A0A7C4U7K7-F1
#
_entry.id   AF-A0A7C4U7K7-F1
#
_cell.length_a   1.000
_cell.length_b   1.000
_cell.length_c   1.000
_cell.angle_alpha   90.00
_cell.angle_beta   90.00
_cell.angle_gamma   90.00
#
_symmetry.space_group_name_H-M   'P 1'
#
loop_
_entity.id
_entity.type
_entity.pdbx_description
1 polymer ?
#
loop_
_entity_poly.entity_id
_entity_poly.type
_entity_poly.pdbx_seq_one_letter_code
_entity_poly.pdbx_strand_id
1 'polypeptide(L)'
;MYLVFKIQKAQDSGRSPILIKIFDKNKTSEVSIKDTDLLLQAIDKLLKKNKIKVESLKDIRVEIDNEAGLTSTRIVLAIIKALRFNLD
;
A
#
# COMPACT_ATOMS: atom_id res chain seq x y z
N MET A 1 -8.28 1.50 -12.22
CA MET A 1 -7.10 0.89 -11.59
C MET A 1 -7.31 0.93 -10.11
N TYR A 2 -6.85 -0.10 -9.41
CA TYR A 2 -7.02 -0.24 -7.97
C TYR A 2 -5.66 -0.42 -7.32
N LEU A 3 -5.43 0.29 -6.21
CA LEU A 3 -4.26 0.11 -5.36
C LEU A 3 -4.68 -0.68 -4.13
N VAL A 4 -3.97 -1.74 -3.78
CA VAL A 4 -4.26 -2.56 -2.60
C VAL A 4 -3.04 -2.59 -1.69
N PHE A 5 -3.25 -2.25 -0.42
CA PHE A 5 -2.28 -2.45 0.65
C PHE A 5 -2.65 -3.70 1.44
N LYS A 6 -1.85 -4.76 1.33
CA LYS A 6 -2.00 -5.96 2.15
C LYS A 6 -1.01 -5.94 3.31
N ILE A 7 -1.51 -5.83 4.53
CA ILE A 7 -0.74 -5.86 5.77
C ILE A 7 -0.67 -7.30 6.25
N GLN A 8 0.53 -7.87 6.24
CA GLN A 8 0.72 -9.28 6.56
C GLN A 8 0.79 -9.50 8.08
N LYS A 9 0.85 -10.75 8.53
CA LYS A 9 1.10 -11.08 9.95
C LYS A 9 2.38 -10.39 10.45
N ALA A 10 2.33 -9.91 11.70
CA ALA A 10 3.47 -9.29 12.35
C ALA A 10 4.64 -10.28 12.49
N GLN A 11 5.86 -9.77 12.33
CA GLN A 11 7.06 -10.49 12.77
C GLN A 11 7.33 -10.15 14.25
N ASP A 12 8.34 -10.79 14.84
CA ASP A 12 8.67 -10.68 16.28
C ASP A 12 8.87 -9.23 16.78
N SER A 13 9.07 -8.27 15.87
CA SER A 13 9.23 -6.83 16.15
C SER A 13 7.92 -6.04 16.27
N GLY A 14 6.75 -6.68 16.12
CA GLY A 14 5.45 -5.99 16.13
C GLY A 14 5.15 -5.15 14.88
N ARG A 15 6.08 -5.13 13.91
CA ARG A 15 5.88 -4.58 12.57
C ARG A 15 5.49 -5.71 11.61
N SER A 16 4.54 -5.40 10.74
CA SER A 16 4.13 -6.29 9.64
C SER A 16 4.77 -5.86 8.34
N PRO A 17 5.25 -6.82 7.53
CA PRO A 17 5.48 -6.58 6.11
C PRO A 17 4.19 -6.10 5.41
N ILE A 18 4.35 -5.20 4.46
CA ILE A 18 3.27 -4.63 3.67
C ILE A 18 3.52 -4.96 2.21
N LEU A 19 2.55 -5.61 1.58
CA LEU A 19 2.54 -5.88 0.15
C LEU A 19 1.64 -4.86 -0.54
N ILE A 20 2.21 -4.07 -1.44
CA ILE A 20 1.46 -3.10 -2.24
C ILE A 20 1.23 -3.70 -3.62
N LYS A 21 -0.01 -3.71 -4.08
CA LYS A 21 -0.40 -4.19 -5.41
C LYS A 21 -1.13 -3.12 -6.20
N ILE A 22 -0.76 -2.94 -7.46
CA ILE A 22 -1.51 -2.16 -8.44
C ILE A 22 -2.13 -3.12 -9.43
N PHE A 23 -3.45 -2.99 -9.60
CA PHE A 23 -4.22 -3.67 -10.62
C PHE A 23 -4.59 -2.67 -11.73
N ASP A 24 -3.97 -2.87 -12.90
CA ASP A 24 -4.36 -2.27 -14.16
C ASP A 24 -4.97 -3.34 -15.08
N LYS A 25 -5.79 -2.94 -16.05
CA LYS A 25 -6.71 -3.79 -16.84
C LYS A 25 -6.15 -5.16 -17.22
N ASN A 26 -4.87 -5.23 -17.61
CA ASN A 26 -4.19 -6.47 -18.00
C ASN A 26 -2.87 -6.72 -17.25
N LYS A 27 -2.58 -5.96 -16.18
CA LYS A 27 -1.28 -6.01 -15.51
C LYS A 27 -1.40 -5.80 -14.01
N THR A 28 -0.86 -6.75 -13.27
CA THR A 28 -0.64 -6.62 -11.83
C THR A 28 0.83 -6.30 -11.59
N SER A 29 1.11 -5.25 -10.83
CA SER A 29 2.45 -4.95 -10.33
C SER A 29 2.44 -4.93 -8.82
N GLU A 30 3.47 -5.49 -8.18
CA GLU A 30 3.54 -5.56 -6.73
C GLU A 30 4.93 -5.29 -6.18
N VAL A 31 4.98 -4.86 -4.92
CA VAL A 31 6.21 -4.68 -4.14
C VAL A 31 5.93 -5.03 -2.67
N SER A 32 6.80 -5.83 -2.07
CA SER A 32 6.76 -6.15 -0.64
C SER A 32 7.76 -5.30 0.12
N ILE A 33 7.36 -4.77 1.27
CA ILE A 33 8.15 -3.85 2.08
C ILE A 33 8.10 -4.30 3.52
N LYS A 34 9.28 -4.50 4.12
CA LYS A 34 9.42 -4.84 5.54
C LYS A 34 9.61 -3.60 6.41
N ASP A 35 10.20 -2.54 5.86
CA ASP A 35 10.45 -1.30 6.55
C ASP A 35 9.42 -0.23 6.15
N THR A 36 8.56 0.14 7.10
CA THR A 36 7.47 1.10 6.89
C THR A 36 7.96 2.48 6.48
N ASP A 37 9.20 2.84 6.78
CA ASP A 37 9.76 4.15 6.43
C ASP A 37 10.00 4.28 4.91
N LEU A 38 10.14 3.15 4.21
CA LEU A 38 10.29 3.10 2.75
C LEU A 38 8.95 3.03 2.00
N LEU A 39 7.83 2.99 2.71
CA LEU A 39 6.51 2.73 2.14
C LEU A 39 6.10 3.78 1.09
N LEU A 40 6.24 5.06 1.42
CA LEU A 40 5.93 6.16 0.48
C LEU A 40 6.82 6.13 -0.76
N GLN A 41 8.13 5.92 -0.58
CA GLN A 41 9.07 5.85 -1.68
C GLN A 41 8.74 4.69 -2.64
N ALA A 42 8.33 3.55 -2.09
CA ALA A 42 7.98 2.40 -2.89
C ALA A 42 6.63 2.56 -3.61
N ILE A 43 5.64 3.22 -3.01
CA ILE A 43 4.41 3.61 -3.71
C ILE A 43 4.75 4.49 -4.91
N ASP A 44 5.55 5.54 -4.71
CA ASP A 44 5.98 6.45 -5.78
C ASP A 44 6.72 5.71 -6.90
N LYS A 45 7.68 4.85 -6.54
CA LYS A 45 8.40 3.99 -7.51
C LYS A 45 7.44 3.09 -8.29
N LEU A 46 6.47 2.46 -7.61
CA LEU A 46 5.51 1.54 -8.22
C LEU A 46 4.57 2.25 -9.20
N LEU A 47 4.08 3.44 -8.83
CA LEU A 47 3.25 4.29 -9.68
C LEU A 47 4.02 4.78 -10.91
N LYS A 48 5.23 5.32 -10.72
CA LYS A 48 6.12 5.78 -11.80
C LYS A 48 6.49 4.66 -12.77
N LYS A 49 6.85 3.48 -12.27
CA LYS A 49 7.17 2.30 -13.09
C LYS A 49 6.00 1.90 -13.99
N ASN A 50 4.77 2.10 -13.53
CA ASN A 50 3.56 1.79 -14.30
C ASN A 50 2.98 3.00 -15.03
N LYS A 51 3.65 4.17 -15.00
CA LYS A 51 3.19 5.43 -15.61
C LYS A 51 1.78 5.83 -15.14
N ILE A 52 1.50 5.60 -13.85
CA ILE A 52 0.21 5.89 -13.22
C ILE A 52 0.31 7.19 -12.45
N LYS A 53 -0.65 8.09 -12.67
CA LYS A 53 -0.87 9.27 -11.82
C LYS A 53 -1.74 8.90 -10.63
N VAL A 54 -1.47 9.48 -9.45
CA VAL A 54 -2.29 9.23 -8.25
C VAL A 54 -3.75 9.56 -8.52
N GLU A 55 -4.05 10.69 -9.17
CA GLU A 55 -5.42 11.13 -9.51
C GLU A 55 -6.20 10.12 -10.37
N SER A 56 -5.52 9.19 -11.06
CA SER A 56 -6.14 8.19 -11.92
C SER A 56 -6.52 6.88 -11.19
N LEU A 57 -6.16 6.77 -9.91
CA LEU A 57 -6.57 5.66 -9.05
C LEU A 57 -8.08 5.76 -8.79
N LYS A 58 -8.82 4.70 -9.12
CA LYS A 58 -10.27 4.68 -8.95
C LYS A 58 -10.69 4.31 -7.53
N ASP A 59 -9.87 3.51 -6.87
CA ASP A 59 -10.13 3.02 -5.52
C ASP A 59 -8.83 2.47 -4.90
N ILE A 60 -8.72 2.66 -3.58
CA ILE A 60 -7.56 2.30 -2.76
C ILE A 60 -8.08 1.44 -1.62
N ARG A 61 -7.64 0.18 -1.56
CA ARG A 61 -8.11 -0.82 -0.58
C ARG A 61 -7.04 -1.18 0.42
N VAL A 62 -7.49 -1.66 1.57
CA VAL A 62 -6.64 -2.27 2.59
C VAL A 62 -7.13 -3.69 2.88
N GLU A 63 -6.21 -4.63 2.93
CA GLU A 63 -6.40 -5.99 3.39
C GLU A 63 -5.50 -6.19 4.60
N ILE A 64 -6.04 -6.69 5.72
CA ILE A 64 -5.30 -6.84 6.97
C ILE A 64 -5.39 -8.31 7.35
N ASP A 65 -4.26 -9.01 7.37
CA ASP A 65 -4.19 -10.41 7.82
C ASP A 65 -4.42 -10.47 9.34
N ASN A 66 -4.92 -11.61 9.82
CA ASN A 66 -5.00 -11.88 11.27
C ASN A 66 -3.60 -11.75 11.89
N GLU A 67 -3.52 -11.13 13.08
CA GLU A 67 -2.26 -10.84 13.80
C GLU A 67 -1.35 -9.82 13.09
N ALA A 68 -1.90 -8.95 12.24
CA ALA A 68 -1.16 -7.80 11.73
C ALA A 68 -0.74 -6.85 12.86
N GLY A 69 0.49 -6.33 12.75
CA GLY A 69 1.09 -5.43 13.71
C GLY A 69 0.39 -4.07 13.72
N LEU A 70 0.01 -3.62 14.92
CA LEU A 70 -0.76 -2.38 15.12
C LEU A 70 -0.06 -1.15 14.49
N THR A 71 1.27 -1.10 14.56
CA THR A 71 2.07 -0.02 13.99
C THR A 71 1.93 0.06 12.48
N SER A 72 2.14 -1.06 11.76
CA SER A 72 1.99 -1.11 10.30
C SER A 72 0.56 -0.77 9.88
N THR A 73 -0.44 -1.26 10.63
CA THR A 73 -1.85 -0.94 10.40
C THR A 73 -2.13 0.56 10.48
N ARG A 74 -1.67 1.24 11.53
CA ARG A 74 -1.86 2.69 11.69
C ARG A 74 -1.19 3.48 10.56
N ILE A 75 0.03 3.11 10.19
CA ILE A 75 0.78 3.77 9.12
C ILE A 75 0.05 3.64 7.78
N VAL A 76 -0.36 2.43 7.40
CA VAL A 76 -1.08 2.18 6.15
C VAL A 76 -2.41 2.94 6.11
N LEU A 77 -3.20 2.91 7.19
CA LEU A 77 -4.47 3.64 7.26
C LEU A 77 -4.28 5.15 7.13
N ALA A 78 -3.24 5.72 7.75
CA ALA A 78 -2.93 7.15 7.62
C ALA A 78 -2.56 7.52 6.18
N ILE A 79 -1.75 6.69 5.51
CA ILE A 79 -1.38 6.91 4.10
C ILE A 79 -2.60 6.82 3.19
N ILE A 80 -3.46 5.81 3.37
CA ILE A 80 -4.69 5.68 2.58
C ILE A 80 -5.57 6.89 2.76
N LYS A 81 -5.73 7.38 4.00
CA LYS A 81 -6.50 8.61 4.28
C LYS A 81 -5.92 9.82 3.54
N ALA A 82 -4.59 9.99 3.55
CA ALA A 82 -3.91 11.09 2.86
C ALA A 82 -4.01 10.98 1.33
N LEU A 83 -3.93 9.77 0.77
CA LEU A 83 -4.08 9.56 -0.67
C LEU A 83 -5.52 9.85 -1.12
N ARG A 84 -6.51 9.38 -0.36
CA ARG A 84 -7.93 9.62 -0.66
C ARG A 84 -8.32 11.09 -0.56
N PHE A 85 -7.71 11.84 0.36
CA PHE A 85 -7.94 13.29 0.45
C PHE A 85 -7.62 14.04 -0.85
N ASN A 86 -6.71 13.52 -1.69
CA ASN A 86 -6.38 14.11 -3.00
C ASN A 86 -7.20 13.53 -4.16
N LEU A 87 -8.13 12.59 -3.89
CA LEU A 87 -9.00 11.95 -4.88
C LEU A 87 -10.46 12.43 -4.81
N ASP A 88 -10.84 13.04 -3.69
CA ASP A 88 -12.12 13.70 -3.46
C ASP A 88 -12.06 15.19 -3.88
#